data_AF-A0A929HPE9-F1
#
_entry.id   AF-A0A929HPE9-F1
#
_cell.length_a   1.000
_cell.length_b   1.000
_cell.length_c   1.000
_cell.angle_alpha   90.00
_cell.angle_beta   90.00
_cell.angle_gamma   90.00
#
_symmetry.space_group_name_H-M   'P 1'
#
loop_
_entity.id
_entity.type
_entity.pdbx_description
1 polymer ?
#
loop_
_entity_poly.entity_id
_entity_poly.type
_entity_poly.pdbx_seq_one_letter_code
_entity_poly.pdbx_strand_id
1 'polypeptide(L)'
;MQIKSIHSRILLLIVGVLSVGIIASVILGYELSERRLLDEKLRASELLSRPLLHSIYEDMLEERADLARHLIEGLNKVEGVARVQIIRGNGREEAFQDLKTIKAVEKEFGEILPEWIADHPEKKFNIAKGVDTEGFLEALAAFKAGWNTGS
;
A
#
# COMPACT_ATOMS: atom_id res chain seq x y z
N MET A 1 32.84 33.14 -32.78
CA MET A 1 32.94 32.17 -33.90
C MET A 1 31.89 32.54 -34.95
N GLN A 2 32.28 33.24 -36.02
CA GLN A 2 31.33 33.71 -37.03
C GLN A 2 30.99 32.59 -38.02
N ILE A 3 29.71 32.21 -38.08
CA ILE A 3 29.18 31.21 -39.00
C ILE A 3 29.08 31.86 -40.39
N LYS A 4 30.10 31.64 -41.22
CA LYS A 4 30.26 32.31 -42.53
C LYS A 4 29.56 31.63 -43.71
N SER A 5 28.96 30.44 -43.53
CA SER A 5 28.31 29.70 -44.62
C SER A 5 26.81 29.47 -44.36
N ILE A 6 25.98 29.69 -45.38
CA ILE A 6 24.52 29.47 -45.34
C ILE A 6 24.20 28.03 -44.94
N HIS A 7 25.00 27.07 -45.42
CA HIS A 7 24.87 25.65 -45.10
C HIS A 7 25.04 25.37 -43.62
N SER A 8 25.93 26.08 -42.94
CA SER A 8 26.18 25.91 -41.50
C SER A 8 25.05 26.50 -40.65
N ARG A 9 24.34 27.53 -41.13
CA ARG A 9 23.13 28.05 -40.46
C ARG A 9 21.96 27.09 -40.59
N ILE A 10 21.77 26.51 -41.78
CA ILE A 10 20.73 25.50 -42.03
C ILE A 10 20.98 24.25 -41.17
N LEU A 11 22.23 23.78 -41.12
CA LEU A 11 22.62 22.64 -40.28
C LEU A 11 22.31 22.90 -38.80
N LEU A 12 22.66 24.09 -38.28
CA LEU A 12 22.35 24.47 -36.89
C LEU A 12 20.85 24.50 -36.61
N LEU A 13 20.04 24.98 -37.56
CA LEU A 13 18.59 24.96 -37.45
C LEU A 13 18.03 23.55 -37.38
N ILE A 14 18.49 22.65 -38.26
CA ILE A 14 18.05 21.25 -38.28
C ILE A 14 18.42 20.56 -36.96
N VAL A 15 19.67 20.72 -36.51
CA VAL A 15 20.13 20.15 -35.23
C VAL A 15 19.34 20.72 -34.06
N GLY A 16 19.04 22.02 -34.07
CA GLY A 16 18.23 22.67 -33.03
C GLY A 16 16.82 22.09 -32.95
N VAL A 17 16.12 21.98 -34.09
CA VAL A 17 14.76 21.43 -34.14
C VAL A 17 14.74 19.97 -33.71
N LEU A 18 15.69 19.15 -34.18
CA LEU A 18 15.81 17.75 -33.78
C LEU A 18 16.07 17.61 -32.28
N SER A 19 16.94 18.45 -31.72
CA SER A 19 17.26 18.43 -30.28
C SER A 19 16.04 18.75 -29.44
N VAL A 20 15.27 19.78 -29.81
CA VAL A 20 14.03 20.13 -29.12
C VAL A 20 13.00 19.00 -29.21
N GLY A 21 12.84 18.39 -30.38
CA GLY A 21 11.94 17.25 -30.57
C GLY A 21 12.31 16.07 -29.68
N ILE A 22 13.58 15.69 -29.63
CA ILE A 22 14.08 14.58 -28.80
C ILE A 22 13.86 14.88 -27.31
N ILE A 23 14.22 16.08 -26.84
CA ILE A 23 14.05 16.46 -25.44
C ILE A 23 12.57 16.40 -25.03
N ALA A 24 11.67 16.94 -25.86
CA ALA A 24 10.24 16.90 -25.60
C ALA A 24 9.70 15.46 -25.55
N SER A 25 10.11 14.60 -26.50
CA SER A 25 9.71 13.19 -26.51
C SER A 25 10.19 12.43 -25.27
N VAL A 26 11.40 12.69 -24.80
CA VAL A 26 11.96 12.06 -23.61
C VAL A 26 11.17 12.46 -22.36
N ILE A 27 10.91 13.76 -22.16
CA ILE A 27 10.16 14.26 -21.00
C ILE A 27 8.76 13.65 -20.95
N LEU A 28 8.03 13.68 -22.07
CA LEU A 28 6.69 13.08 -22.15
C LEU A 28 6.72 11.57 -21.89
N GLY A 29 7.75 10.87 -22.38
CA GLY A 29 7.92 9.44 -22.17
C GLY A 29 8.13 9.05 -20.71
N TYR A 30 8.84 9.87 -19.93
CA TYR A 30 9.08 9.62 -18.50
C TYR A 30 7.77 9.68 -17.70
N GLU A 31 6.96 10.73 -17.87
CA GLU A 31 5.70 10.87 -17.13
C GLU A 31 4.72 9.71 -17.41
N LEU A 32 4.65 9.27 -18.67
CA LEU A 32 3.83 8.12 -19.07
C LEU A 32 4.34 6.80 -18.48
N SER A 33 5.66 6.64 -18.36
CA SER A 33 6.28 5.43 -17.83
C SER A 33 6.09 5.31 -16.32
N GLU A 34 6.23 6.42 -15.57
CA GLU A 34 5.99 6.44 -14.12
C GLU A 34 4.55 6.07 -13.78
N ARG A 35 3.58 6.65 -14.49
CA ARG A 35 2.15 6.34 -14.29
C ARG A 35 1.85 4.87 -14.57
N ARG A 36 2.38 4.32 -15.66
CA ARG A 36 2.20 2.89 -15.99
C ARG A 36 2.81 1.97 -14.94
N LEU A 37 4.00 2.31 -14.44
CA LEU A 37 4.67 1.54 -13.41
C LEU A 37 3.86 1.58 -12.10
N LEU A 38 3.35 2.74 -11.71
CA LEU A 38 2.47 2.89 -10.55
C LEU A 38 1.18 2.07 -10.70
N ASP A 39 0.51 2.15 -11.85
CA ASP A 39 -0.71 1.38 -12.12
C ASP A 39 -0.47 -0.13 -12.08
N GLU A 40 0.65 -0.60 -12.62
CA GLU A 40 1.03 -2.01 -12.58
C GLU A 40 1.29 -2.47 -11.14
N LYS A 41 1.96 -1.65 -10.33
CA LYS A 41 2.16 -1.92 -8.89
C LYS A 41 0.85 -1.92 -8.12
N LEU A 42 -0.08 -1.01 -8.42
CA LEU A 42 -1.39 -0.97 -7.79
C LEU A 42 -2.22 -2.21 -8.14
N ARG A 43 -2.24 -2.62 -9.41
CA ARG A 43 -2.92 -3.86 -9.83
C ARG A 43 -2.32 -5.10 -9.19
N ALA A 44 -0.99 -5.19 -9.12
CA ALA A 44 -0.32 -6.27 -8.41
C ALA A 44 -0.70 -6.28 -6.92
N SER A 45 -0.75 -5.10 -6.28
CA SER A 45 -1.20 -4.98 -4.89
C SER A 45 -2.65 -5.42 -4.71
N GLU A 46 -3.55 -5.10 -5.63
CA GLU A 46 -4.95 -5.55 -5.57
C GLU A 46 -5.08 -7.06 -5.77
N LEU A 47 -4.31 -7.63 -6.70
CA LEU A 47 -4.29 -9.09 -6.93
C LEU A 47 -3.73 -9.85 -5.72
N LEU A 48 -2.77 -9.27 -5.00
CA LEU A 48 -2.20 -9.85 -3.78
C LEU A 48 -3.08 -9.61 -2.54
N SER A 49 -3.82 -8.51 -2.47
CA SER A 49 -4.65 -8.20 -1.30
C SER A 49 -5.82 -9.18 -1.16
N ARG A 50 -6.43 -9.60 -2.28
CA ARG A 50 -7.56 -10.55 -2.28
C ARG A 50 -7.24 -11.90 -1.60
N PRO A 51 -6.19 -12.65 -1.98
CA PRO A 51 -5.86 -13.91 -1.32
C PRO A 51 -5.42 -13.73 0.13
N LEU A 52 -4.72 -12.63 0.46
CA LEU A 52 -4.35 -12.32 1.84
C LEU A 52 -5.58 -12.08 2.71
N LEU A 53 -6.51 -11.26 2.22
CA LEU A 53 -7.76 -10.95 2.89
C LEU A 53 -8.60 -12.22 3.07
N HIS A 54 -8.69 -13.06 2.03
CA HIS A 54 -9.41 -14.32 2.10
C HIS A 54 -8.81 -15.27 3.14
N SER A 55 -7.48 -15.42 3.18
CA SER A 55 -6.80 -16.23 4.21
C SER A 55 -7.10 -15.72 5.61
N ILE A 56 -7.01 -14.41 5.84
CA ILE A 56 -7.33 -13.82 7.14
C ILE A 56 -8.80 -14.07 7.50
N TYR A 57 -9.73 -13.95 6.55
CA TYR A 57 -11.14 -14.24 6.82
C TYR A 57 -11.41 -15.70 7.15
N GLU A 58 -10.83 -16.64 6.41
CA GLU A 58 -10.94 -18.06 6.70
C GLU A 58 -10.36 -18.38 8.08
N ASP A 59 -9.15 -17.88 8.38
CA ASP A 59 -8.53 -18.05 9.70
C ASP A 59 -9.41 -17.46 10.82
N MET A 60 -10.09 -16.34 10.58
CA MET A 60 -11.01 -15.73 11.55
C MET A 60 -12.34 -16.51 11.68
N LEU A 61 -12.85 -17.10 10.60
CA LEU A 61 -14.05 -17.93 10.60
C LEU A 61 -13.81 -19.29 11.26
N GLU A 62 -12.59 -19.83 11.14
CA GLU A 62 -12.15 -21.05 11.82
C GLU A 62 -11.82 -20.82 13.30
N GLU A 63 -12.04 -19.61 13.83
CA GLU A 63 -11.69 -19.23 15.20
C GLU A 63 -10.18 -19.40 15.45
N ARG A 64 -9.35 -18.96 14.50
CA ARG A 64 -7.88 -19.04 14.55
C ARG A 64 -7.22 -17.69 14.30
N ALA A 65 -7.56 -16.72 15.16
CA ALA A 65 -6.99 -15.37 15.11
C ALA A 65 -5.45 -15.36 15.28
N ASP A 66 -4.87 -16.40 15.89
CA ASP A 66 -3.44 -16.62 16.01
C ASP A 66 -2.76 -16.80 14.65
N LEU A 67 -3.42 -17.47 13.70
CA LEU A 67 -2.88 -17.68 12.35
C LEU A 67 -2.79 -16.38 11.55
N ALA A 68 -3.82 -15.55 11.60
CA ALA A 68 -3.80 -14.25 10.94
C ALA A 68 -2.61 -13.38 11.42
N ARG A 69 -2.30 -13.44 12.72
CA ARG A 69 -1.12 -12.78 13.29
C ARG A 69 0.18 -13.35 12.72
N HIS A 70 0.35 -14.67 12.74
CA HIS A 70 1.55 -15.31 12.22
C HIS A 70 1.75 -15.07 10.72
N LEU A 71 0.66 -14.99 9.95
CA LEU A 71 0.70 -14.61 8.54
C LEU A 71 1.28 -13.20 8.37
N ILE A 72 0.77 -12.20 9.10
CA ILE A 72 1.28 -10.81 9.03
C ILE A 72 2.75 -10.73 9.45
N GLU A 73 3.12 -11.42 10.52
CA GLU A 73 4.51 -11.49 11.00
C GLU A 73 5.43 -12.16 9.96
N GLY A 74 4.94 -13.22 9.30
CA GLY A 74 5.65 -13.90 8.23
C GLY A 74 5.86 -13.00 7.01
N LEU A 75 4.82 -12.29 6.58
CA LEU A 75 4.89 -11.36 5.45
C LEU A 75 5.88 -10.21 5.70
N ASN A 76 5.93 -9.68 6.93
CA ASN A 76 6.90 -8.64 7.30
C ASN A 76 8.36 -9.11 7.28
N LYS A 77 8.63 -10.42 7.27
CA LYS A 77 9.99 -10.99 7.20
C LYS A 77 10.46 -11.24 5.76
N VAL A 78 9.56 -11.13 4.77
CA VAL A 78 9.89 -11.36 3.36
C VAL A 78 10.78 -10.23 2.85
N GLU A 79 11.87 -10.59 2.17
CA GLU A 79 12.81 -9.60 1.59
C GLU A 79 12.07 -8.68 0.59
N GLY A 80 12.29 -7.38 0.72
CA GLY A 80 11.63 -6.36 -0.10
C GLY A 80 10.25 -5.90 0.42
N VAL A 81 9.68 -6.55 1.43
CA VAL A 81 8.48 -6.05 2.12
C VAL A 81 8.88 -4.96 3.11
N ALA A 82 8.45 -3.73 2.84
CA ALA A 82 8.70 -2.62 3.76
C ALA A 82 7.87 -2.74 5.04
N ARG A 83 6.58 -3.10 4.91
CA ARG A 83 5.63 -3.21 6.02
C ARG A 83 4.29 -3.82 5.59
N VAL A 84 3.70 -4.65 6.45
CA VAL A 84 2.31 -5.12 6.39
C VAL A 84 1.68 -4.92 7.76
N GLN A 85 0.51 -4.26 7.81
CA GLN A 85 -0.24 -3.97 9.04
C GLN A 85 -1.73 -4.10 8.77
N ILE A 86 -2.48 -4.60 9.74
CA ILE A 86 -3.95 -4.58 9.71
C ILE A 86 -4.41 -3.44 10.60
N ILE A 87 -5.11 -2.46 10.03
CA ILE A 87 -5.63 -1.32 10.79
C ILE A 87 -7.09 -1.59 11.13
N ARG A 88 -7.46 -1.42 12.40
CA ARG A 88 -8.85 -1.57 12.87
C ARG A 88 -9.77 -0.57 12.18
N GLY A 89 -11.08 -0.81 12.24
CA GLY A 89 -12.10 0.11 11.72
C GLY A 89 -12.07 1.53 12.31
N ASN A 90 -11.39 1.74 13.45
CA ASN A 90 -11.14 3.09 13.99
C ASN A 90 -10.12 3.90 13.16
N GLY A 91 -9.40 3.27 12.22
CA GLY A 91 -8.45 3.89 11.31
C GLY A 91 -7.11 4.29 11.96
N ARG A 92 -6.84 3.88 13.20
CA ARG A 92 -5.66 4.32 13.95
C ARG A 92 -4.87 3.19 14.60
N GLU A 93 -5.57 2.20 15.14
CA GLU A 93 -4.92 1.11 15.88
C GLU A 93 -4.64 -0.11 15.00
N GLU A 94 -3.55 -0.82 15.27
CA GLU A 94 -3.25 -2.08 14.59
C GLU A 94 -4.07 -3.23 15.22
N ALA A 95 -4.61 -4.16 14.42
CA ALA A 95 -5.25 -5.36 14.93
C ALA A 95 -4.20 -6.39 15.36
N PHE A 96 -4.56 -7.34 16.24
CA PHE A 96 -3.70 -8.47 16.68
C PHE A 96 -2.38 -8.09 17.37
N GLN A 97 -2.24 -6.83 17.78
CA GLN A 97 -1.09 -6.31 18.51
C GLN A 97 -1.42 -5.97 19.99
N ASP A 98 -2.69 -6.13 20.36
CA ASP A 98 -3.21 -6.03 21.71
C ASP A 98 -4.38 -7.01 21.91
N LEU A 99 -4.80 -7.22 23.16
CA LEU A 99 -5.89 -8.13 23.51
C LEU A 99 -7.30 -7.57 23.20
N LYS A 100 -7.45 -6.34 22.69
CA LYS A 100 -8.79 -5.76 22.47
C LYS A 100 -9.57 -6.49 21.39
N THR A 101 -8.91 -7.02 20.35
CA THR A 101 -9.58 -7.83 19.32
C THR A 101 -10.11 -9.13 19.94
N ILE A 102 -9.27 -9.83 20.70
CA ILE A 102 -9.66 -11.08 21.38
C ILE A 102 -10.80 -10.84 22.37
N LYS A 103 -10.73 -9.78 23.18
CA LYS A 103 -11.80 -9.39 24.11
C LYS A 103 -13.11 -9.00 23.40
N ALA A 104 -13.03 -8.44 22.19
CA ALA A 104 -14.22 -8.15 21.41
C ALA A 104 -14.90 -9.44 20.94
N VAL A 105 -14.11 -10.42 20.49
CA VAL A 105 -14.59 -11.76 20.11
C VAL A 105 -15.18 -12.50 21.32
N GLU A 106 -14.50 -12.49 22.48
CA GLU A 106 -15.01 -13.06 23.74
C GLU A 106 -16.39 -12.53 24.10
N LYS A 107 -16.59 -11.22 23.95
CA LYS A 107 -17.87 -10.58 24.26
C LYS A 107 -19.00 -11.04 23.33
N GLU A 108 -18.68 -11.37 22.08
CA GLU A 108 -19.66 -11.71 21.04
C GLU A 108 -19.92 -13.22 20.96
N PHE A 109 -18.90 -14.05 21.17
CA PHE A 109 -18.93 -15.51 20.97
C PHE A 109 -18.68 -16.32 22.24
N GLY A 110 -18.23 -15.70 23.34
CA GLY A 110 -18.12 -16.31 24.66
C GLY A 110 -16.76 -16.93 24.96
N GLU A 111 -16.45 -18.09 24.39
CA GLU A 111 -15.21 -18.81 24.70
C GLU A 111 -14.03 -18.32 23.85
N ILE A 112 -12.89 -18.07 24.52
CA ILE A 112 -11.61 -17.83 23.87
C ILE A 112 -10.76 -19.09 24.01
N LEU A 113 -10.17 -19.53 22.90
CA LEU A 113 -9.19 -20.61 22.93
C LEU A 113 -7.87 -20.15 23.58
N PRO A 114 -7.28 -20.91 24.52
CA PRO A 114 -6.05 -20.52 25.23
C PRO A 114 -4.87 -20.19 24.32
N GLU A 115 -4.78 -20.86 23.16
CA GLU A 115 -3.76 -20.62 22.13
C GLU A 115 -3.75 -19.19 21.59
N TRP A 116 -4.89 -18.48 21.60
CA TRP A 116 -4.94 -17.10 21.13
C TRP A 116 -4.24 -16.13 22.09
N ILE A 117 -4.05 -16.52 23.36
CA ILE A 117 -3.50 -15.68 24.42
C ILE A 117 -2.03 -16.03 24.69
N ALA A 118 -1.65 -17.31 24.55
CA ALA A 118 -0.38 -17.87 25.00
C ALA A 118 0.89 -17.13 24.51
N ASP A 119 0.83 -16.50 23.33
CA ASP A 119 1.92 -15.72 22.72
C ASP A 119 1.43 -14.36 22.18
N HIS A 120 0.33 -13.84 22.71
CA HIS A 120 -0.25 -12.62 22.19
C HIS A 120 0.47 -11.37 22.73
N PRO A 121 0.94 -10.46 21.86
CA PRO A 121 1.48 -9.19 22.32
C PRO A 121 0.42 -8.33 23.02
N GLU A 122 0.76 -7.70 24.14
CA GLU A 122 -0.11 -6.73 24.82
C GLU A 122 0.50 -5.32 24.74
N LYS A 123 0.53 -4.74 23.52
CA LYS A 123 1.04 -3.38 23.36
C LYS A 123 0.04 -2.37 23.94
N LYS A 124 0.47 -1.64 24.99
CA LYS A 124 -0.32 -0.55 25.59
C LYS A 124 -0.60 0.60 24.61
N PHE A 125 0.35 0.89 23.72
CA PHE A 125 0.21 1.88 22.65
C PHE A 125 0.31 1.19 21.30
N ASN A 126 -0.84 0.95 20.71
CA ASN A 126 -0.97 0.14 19.50
C ASN A 126 -1.39 0.98 18.30
N ILE A 127 -0.66 2.06 18.04
CA ILE A 127 -0.91 2.96 16.92
C ILE A 127 -0.19 2.42 15.69
N ALA A 128 -0.91 2.20 14.60
CA ALA A 128 -0.31 1.72 13.36
C ALA A 128 0.64 2.77 12.75
N LYS A 129 1.66 2.32 12.02
CA LYS A 129 2.74 3.22 11.58
C LYS A 129 2.31 3.98 10.33
N GLY A 130 2.36 5.31 10.41
CA GLY A 130 2.03 6.19 9.28
C GLY A 130 0.56 6.62 9.21
N VAL A 131 -0.26 6.28 10.21
CA VAL A 131 -1.67 6.70 10.27
C VAL A 131 -1.87 8.20 10.45
N ASP A 132 -0.84 8.92 10.89
CA ASP A 132 -0.88 10.37 11.06
C ASP A 132 -0.35 11.13 9.83
N THR A 133 -0.01 10.42 8.73
CA THR A 133 0.48 11.06 7.50
C THR A 133 -0.67 11.63 6.67
N GLU A 134 -0.46 12.78 6.03
CA GLU A 134 -1.48 13.41 5.17
C GLU A 134 -2.01 12.45 4.10
N GLY A 135 -1.11 11.75 3.41
CA GLY A 135 -1.50 10.79 2.37
C GLY A 135 -2.36 9.63 2.89
N PHE A 136 -2.12 9.15 4.12
CA PHE A 136 -2.99 8.14 4.72
C PHE A 136 -4.36 8.71 5.08
N LEU A 137 -4.41 9.92 5.65
CA LEU A 137 -5.65 10.58 6.02
C LEU A 137 -6.53 10.87 4.80
N GLU A 138 -5.93 11.30 3.70
CA GLU A 138 -6.62 11.50 2.42
C GLU A 138 -7.17 10.18 1.86
N ALA A 139 -6.35 9.13 1.84
CA ALA A 139 -6.78 7.81 1.38
C ALA A 139 -7.91 7.23 2.25
N LEU A 140 -7.81 7.37 3.57
CA LEU A 140 -8.83 6.92 4.51
C LEU A 140 -10.14 7.70 4.35
N ALA A 141 -10.06 9.01 4.10
CA ALA A 141 -11.23 9.85 3.84
C ALA A 141 -11.92 9.44 2.52
N ALA A 142 -11.15 9.22 1.45
CA ALA A 142 -11.65 8.74 0.17
C ALA A 142 -12.31 7.35 0.30
N PHE A 143 -11.68 6.43 1.03
CA PHE A 143 -12.23 5.11 1.33
C PHE A 143 -13.57 5.19 2.08
N LYS A 144 -13.65 6.01 3.14
CA LYS A 144 -14.89 6.21 3.92
C LYS A 144 -16.01 6.82 3.08
N ALA A 145 -15.68 7.73 2.16
CA ALA A 145 -16.67 8.30 1.24
C ALA A 145 -17.25 7.23 0.30
N GLY A 146 -16.41 6.35 -0.24
CA GLY A 146 -16.83 5.24 -1.13
C GLY A 146 -17.65 4.17 -0.40
N TRP A 147 -17.35 3.89 0.87
CA TRP A 147 -18.08 2.91 1.69
C TRP A 147 -19.55 3.26 1.88
N ASN A 148 -19.87 4.55 2.05
CA ASN A 148 -21.25 5.03 2.19
C ASN A 148 -22.06 5.01 0.88
N THR A 149 -21.40 4.78 -0.26
CA THR A 149 -22.04 4.74 -1.58
C THR A 149 -22.34 3.35 -2.11
N GLY A 150 -22.01 2.29 -1.35
CA GLY A 150 -22.43 0.91 -1.65
C GLY A 150 -22.01 0.42 -3.04
N SER A 151 -20.75 0.01 -3.19
CA SER A 151 -20.30 -0.84 -4.30
C SER A 151 -20.34 -2.30 -3.91
#